data_AF-A0A3C8CAX9-F1
#
_entry.id   AF-A0A3C8CAX9-F1
#
_cell.length_a   1.000
_cell.length_b   1.000
_cell.length_c   1.000
_cell.angle_alpha   90.00
_cell.angle_beta   90.00
_cell.angle_gamma   90.00
#
_symmetry.space_group_name_H-M   'P 1'
#
loop_
_entity.id
_entity.type
_entity.pdbx_description
1 polymer ?
#
loop_
_entity_poly.entity_id
_entity_poly.type
_entity_poly.pdbx_seq_one_letter_code
_entity_poly.pdbx_strand_id
1 'polypeptide(L)'
;MLGLRSSCYLPPSLEGGEPPQVNERRHTPPPKARSLFPPGVARESLLKYAARLNGRVSEEEVSAWSLSTVSDWANESRSLALKVAYRVDKGGLSKAYIKRGREVINLRLTQAGVRLAHLLNTILTF
;
A
#
# COMPACT_ATOMS: atom_id res chain seq x y z
N MET A 1 -9.05 -32.69 -8.95
CA MET A 1 -8.29 -31.76 -8.09
C MET A 1 -6.93 -31.52 -8.72
N LEU A 2 -6.65 -30.32 -9.21
CA LEU A 2 -5.33 -29.94 -9.73
C LEU A 2 -4.90 -28.66 -9.03
N GLY A 3 -3.93 -28.80 -8.13
CA GLY A 3 -3.31 -27.69 -7.40
C GLY A 3 -2.32 -26.95 -8.31
N LEU A 4 -2.63 -25.72 -8.66
CA LEU A 4 -1.72 -24.82 -9.37
C LEU A 4 -0.79 -24.15 -8.36
N ARG A 5 0.43 -24.69 -8.20
CA ARG A 5 1.54 -23.96 -7.59
C ARG A 5 2.09 -22.98 -8.63
N SER A 6 1.87 -21.69 -8.41
CA SER A 6 2.47 -20.62 -9.19
C SER A 6 3.97 -20.54 -8.87
N SER A 7 4.78 -21.17 -9.72
CA SER A 7 6.24 -21.06 -9.69
C SER A 7 6.65 -19.79 -10.46
N CYS A 8 7.23 -18.81 -9.77
CA CYS A 8 7.80 -17.65 -10.43
C CYS A 8 9.00 -18.08 -11.28
N TYR A 9 8.93 -17.87 -12.60
CA TYR A 9 10.02 -18.19 -13.53
C TYR A 9 11.10 -17.10 -13.46
N LEU A 10 12.35 -17.50 -13.20
CA LEU A 10 13.54 -16.63 -13.26
C LEU A 10 14.33 -16.99 -14.53
N PRO A 11 14.61 -16.04 -15.46
CA PRO A 11 15.35 -16.36 -16.67
C PRO A 11 16.85 -16.57 -16.39
N PRO A 12 17.49 -17.60 -16.99
CA PRO A 12 18.90 -17.88 -16.80
C PRO A 12 19.73 -17.18 -17.89
N SER A 13 20.38 -16.07 -17.56
CA SER A 13 21.46 -15.49 -18.39
C SER A 13 22.22 -14.40 -17.63
N LEU A 14 23.18 -14.77 -16.78
CA LEU A 14 24.33 -13.94 -16.38
C LEU A 14 25.44 -14.83 -15.76
N GLU A 15 25.82 -15.90 -16.43
CA GLU A 15 27.05 -16.65 -16.11
C GLU A 15 28.12 -16.23 -17.12
N GLY A 16 29.17 -15.53 -16.68
CA GLY A 16 30.35 -15.25 -17.51
C GLY A 16 30.88 -13.81 -17.48
N GLY A 17 31.30 -13.32 -16.31
CA GLY A 17 32.08 -12.09 -16.19
C GLY A 17 32.82 -12.04 -14.86
N GLU A 18 34.15 -11.92 -14.90
CA GLU A 18 35.01 -11.76 -13.73
C GLU A 18 34.53 -10.56 -12.88
N PRO A 19 34.35 -10.71 -11.55
CA PRO A 19 33.79 -9.64 -10.73
C PRO A 19 34.77 -8.45 -10.68
N PRO A 20 34.31 -7.22 -10.90
CA PRO A 20 35.16 -6.04 -10.78
C PRO A 20 35.64 -5.90 -9.33
N GLN A 21 36.95 -5.75 -9.14
CA GLN A 21 37.58 -5.44 -7.85
C GLN A 21 37.07 -4.09 -7.33
N VAL A 22 36.09 -4.11 -6.42
CA VAL A 22 35.50 -2.91 -5.84
C VAL A 22 36.44 -2.33 -4.79
N ASN A 23 37.06 -1.19 -5.11
CA ASN A 23 37.87 -0.44 -4.16
C ASN A 23 36.98 0.11 -3.04
N GLU A 24 37.25 -0.29 -1.79
CA GLU A 24 36.55 0.14 -0.57
C GLU A 24 36.70 1.65 -0.35
N ARG A 25 35.80 2.43 -0.96
CA ARG A 25 35.58 3.80 -0.50
C ARG A 25 34.93 3.70 0.88
N ARG A 26 35.70 4.03 1.92
CA ARG A 26 35.23 4.23 3.30
C ARG A 26 33.90 4.98 3.29
N HIS A 27 32.81 4.24 3.49
CA HIS A 27 31.46 4.79 3.56
C HIS A 27 31.34 5.47 4.93
N THR A 28 31.47 6.80 4.98
CA THR A 28 31.07 7.52 6.17
C THR A 28 29.55 7.39 6.29
N PRO A 29 29.02 6.96 7.44
CA PRO A 29 27.58 6.86 7.60
C PRO A 29 26.97 8.24 7.37
N PRO A 30 25.85 8.34 6.63
CA PRO A 30 25.15 9.61 6.50
C PRO A 30 24.80 10.13 7.90
N PRO A 31 24.92 11.45 8.16
CA PRO A 31 24.51 12.01 9.44
C PRO A 31 23.07 11.59 9.72
N LYS A 32 22.80 11.08 10.94
CA LYS A 32 21.46 10.66 11.35
C LYS A 32 20.49 11.79 11.01
N ALA A 33 19.57 11.52 10.09
CA ALA A 33 18.52 12.48 9.73
C ALA A 33 17.78 12.83 11.02
N ARG A 34 17.96 14.06 11.50
CA ARG A 34 17.16 14.62 12.57
C ARG A 34 15.71 14.50 12.12
N SER A 35 14.88 13.77 12.86
CA SER A 35 13.46 13.55 12.53
C SER A 35 12.86 14.89 12.10
N LEU A 36 12.50 14.99 10.81
CA LEU A 36 11.96 16.21 10.21
C LEU A 36 10.53 16.49 10.71
N PHE A 37 9.96 15.60 11.52
CA PHE A 37 8.60 15.68 12.01
C PHE A 37 8.59 16.00 13.52
N PRO A 38 7.95 17.10 13.94
CA PRO A 38 7.79 17.41 15.35
C PRO A 38 6.93 16.34 16.05
N PRO A 39 7.30 15.90 17.26
CA PRO A 39 6.51 14.94 18.03
C PRO A 39 5.14 15.56 18.37
N GLY A 40 4.05 14.80 18.20
CA GLY A 40 2.67 15.22 18.52
C GLY A 40 1.85 15.71 17.33
N VAL A 41 2.41 16.59 16.48
CA VAL A 41 1.68 17.21 15.34
C VAL A 41 1.22 16.17 14.31
N ALA A 42 2.06 15.17 14.04
CA ALA A 42 1.73 14.11 13.09
C ALA A 42 0.55 13.23 13.59
N ARG A 43 0.49 12.93 14.89
CA ARG A 43 -0.56 12.05 15.44
C ARG A 43 -1.92 12.73 15.47
N GLU A 44 -2.01 13.98 15.89
CA GLU A 44 -3.27 14.75 15.84
C GLU A 44 -3.77 14.91 14.41
N SER A 45 -2.86 15.12 13.45
CA SER A 45 -3.18 15.18 12.03
C SER A 45 -3.75 13.86 11.51
N LEU A 46 -3.18 12.72 11.93
CA LEU A 46 -3.68 11.38 11.56
C LEU A 46 -5.05 11.06 12.16
N LEU A 47 -5.32 11.45 13.40
CA LEU A 47 -6.63 11.26 14.01
C LEU A 47 -7.71 12.07 13.28
N LYS A 48 -7.42 13.34 12.94
CA LYS A 48 -8.31 14.17 12.12
C LYS A 48 -8.53 13.56 10.73
N TYR A 49 -7.47 13.01 10.13
CA TYR A 49 -7.55 12.31 8.86
C TYR A 49 -8.47 11.09 8.94
N ALA A 50 -8.31 10.23 9.96
CA ALA A 50 -9.14 9.06 10.18
C ALA A 50 -10.62 9.44 10.42
N ALA A 51 -10.88 10.44 11.27
CA ALA A 51 -12.24 10.93 11.51
C ALA A 51 -12.92 11.42 10.22
N ARG A 52 -12.17 12.12 9.36
CA ARG A 52 -12.67 12.56 8.05
C ARG A 52 -12.96 11.38 7.11
N LEU A 53 -12.15 10.32 7.15
CA LEU A 53 -12.42 9.12 6.35
C LEU A 53 -13.67 8.39 6.85
N ASN A 54 -13.82 8.23 8.17
CA ASN A 54 -14.98 7.58 8.76
C ASN A 54 -16.29 8.34 8.47
N GLY A 55 -16.27 9.67 8.54
CA GLY A 55 -17.47 10.50 8.28
C GLY A 55 -17.93 10.55 6.82
N ARG A 56 -17.21 9.90 5.89
CA ARG A 56 -17.57 9.85 4.46
C ARG A 56 -18.23 8.53 4.05
N VAL A 57 -18.24 7.53 4.93
CA VAL A 57 -18.72 6.19 4.61
C VAL A 57 -20.21 6.11 4.82
N SER A 58 -20.93 5.63 3.81
CA SER A 58 -22.36 5.32 3.90
C SER A 58 -22.62 3.93 4.49
N GLU A 59 -23.82 3.68 5.02
CA GLU A 59 -24.20 2.38 5.57
C GLU A 59 -24.23 1.29 4.49
N GLU A 60 -24.60 1.66 3.27
CA GLU A 60 -24.60 0.79 2.10
C GLU A 60 -23.17 0.34 1.75
N GLU A 61 -22.21 1.26 1.77
CA GLU A 61 -20.79 0.95 1.56
C GLU A 61 -20.23 0.05 2.68
N VAL A 62 -20.55 0.34 3.94
CA VAL A 62 -20.16 -0.51 5.07
C VAL A 62 -20.65 -1.94 4.87
N SER A 63 -21.93 -2.09 4.52
CA SER A 63 -22.57 -3.39 4.30
C SER A 63 -21.93 -4.13 3.12
N ALA A 64 -21.74 -3.45 1.99
CA ALA A 64 -21.12 -4.05 0.80
C ALA A 64 -19.68 -4.50 1.05
N TRP A 65 -18.87 -3.69 1.74
CA TRP A 65 -17.47 -4.04 2.00
C TRP A 65 -17.32 -5.11 3.07
N SER A 66 -18.20 -5.14 4.07
CA SER A 66 -18.19 -6.16 5.13
C SER A 66 -18.48 -7.57 4.57
N LEU A 67 -19.33 -7.68 3.55
CA LEU A 67 -19.69 -8.95 2.93
C LEU A 67 -18.72 -9.42 1.83
N SER A 68 -17.72 -8.62 1.48
CA SER A 68 -16.75 -8.97 0.43
C SER A 68 -15.68 -9.95 0.91
N THR A 69 -15.21 -10.84 0.04
CA THR A 69 -14.22 -11.87 0.39
C THR A 69 -12.78 -11.38 0.23
N VAL A 70 -11.81 -12.07 0.86
CA VAL A 70 -10.38 -11.76 0.71
C VAL A 70 -9.93 -11.77 -0.75
N SER A 71 -10.47 -12.68 -1.57
CA SER A 71 -10.22 -12.74 -3.01
C SER A 71 -10.69 -11.47 -3.72
N ASP A 72 -11.85 -10.94 -3.34
CA ASP A 72 -12.36 -9.66 -3.86
C ASP A 72 -11.43 -8.51 -3.49
N TRP A 73 -10.93 -8.49 -2.25
CA TRP A 73 -10.03 -7.43 -1.78
C TRP A 73 -8.72 -7.40 -2.59
N ALA A 74 -8.17 -8.58 -2.89
CA ALA A 74 -6.97 -8.74 -3.70
C ALA A 74 -7.21 -8.29 -5.15
N ASN A 75 -8.34 -8.70 -5.74
CA ASN A 75 -8.73 -8.32 -7.10
C ASN A 75 -8.95 -6.81 -7.24
N GLU A 76 -9.59 -6.18 -6.26
CA GLU A 76 -9.75 -4.72 -6.19
C GLU A 76 -8.39 -4.02 -6.15
N SER A 77 -7.49 -4.45 -5.25
CA SER A 77 -6.14 -3.88 -5.12
C SER A 77 -5.35 -4.02 -6.43
N ARG A 78 -5.41 -5.19 -7.07
CA ARG A 78 -4.75 -5.43 -8.36
C ARG A 78 -5.30 -4.53 -9.46
N SER A 79 -6.62 -4.40 -9.56
CA SER A 79 -7.30 -3.52 -10.52
C SER A 79 -6.84 -2.06 -10.37
N LEU A 80 -6.76 -1.57 -9.13
CA LEU A 80 -6.31 -0.20 -8.82
C LEU A 80 -4.81 0.00 -9.10
N ALA A 81 -3.98 -1.00 -8.84
CA ALA A 81 -2.56 -0.93 -9.15
C ALA A 81 -2.32 -0.71 -10.66
N LEU A 82 -2.99 -1.51 -11.49
CA LEU A 82 -2.90 -1.40 -12.95
C LEU A 82 -3.49 -0.10 -13.50
N LYS A 83 -4.61 0.35 -12.93
CA LYS A 83 -5.32 1.55 -13.41
C LYS A 83 -4.70 2.86 -12.93
N VAL A 84 -4.09 2.88 -11.76
CA VAL A 84 -3.68 4.12 -11.09
C VAL A 84 -2.21 4.08 -10.70
N ALA A 85 -1.78 3.12 -9.88
CA ALA A 85 -0.45 3.14 -9.27
C ALA A 85 0.68 2.99 -10.30
N TYR A 86 0.53 2.10 -11.27
CA TYR A 86 1.58 1.85 -12.27
C TYR A 86 1.52 2.81 -13.46
N ARG A 87 0.51 3.68 -13.54
CA ARG A 87 0.44 4.74 -14.56
C ARG A 87 1.28 5.94 -14.12
N VAL A 88 2.59 5.79 -14.23
CA VAL A 88 3.58 6.82 -13.94
C VAL A 88 4.03 7.47 -15.25
N ASP A 89 4.04 8.81 -15.27
CA ASP A 89 4.49 9.58 -16.43
C ASP A 89 6.02 9.47 -16.57
N LYS A 90 6.56 9.66 -17.78
CA LYS A 90 8.03 9.59 -18.02
C LYS A 90 8.83 10.58 -17.17
N GLY A 91 8.19 11.67 -16.71
CA GLY A 91 8.78 12.66 -15.80
C GLY A 91 8.74 12.28 -14.31
N GLY A 92 8.33 11.06 -13.96
CA GLY A 92 8.26 10.58 -12.57
C GLY A 92 6.93 10.91 -11.87
N LEU A 93 6.97 11.00 -10.54
CA LEU A 93 5.78 11.19 -9.70
C LEU A 93 5.29 12.65 -9.73
N SER A 94 4.48 12.98 -10.72
CA SER A 94 3.90 14.31 -10.91
C SER A 94 2.90 14.69 -9.79
N LYS A 95 2.61 16.00 -9.63
CA LYS A 95 1.52 16.46 -8.73
C LYS A 95 0.18 15.82 -9.10
N ALA A 96 -0.06 15.60 -10.40
CA ALA A 96 -1.25 14.92 -10.90
C ALA A 96 -1.29 13.45 -10.44
N TYR A 97 -0.16 12.75 -10.47
CA TYR A 97 -0.05 11.39 -9.92
C TYR A 97 -0.42 11.38 -8.43
N ILE A 98 0.15 12.28 -7.63
CA ILE A 98 -0.15 12.37 -6.18
C ILE A 98 -1.63 12.65 -5.95
N LYS A 99 -2.25 13.57 -6.71
CA LYS A 99 -3.67 13.90 -6.60
C LYS A 99 -4.56 12.70 -6.89
N ARG A 100 -4.29 11.96 -7.99
CA ARG A 100 -5.06 10.74 -8.34
C ARG A 100 -4.87 9.64 -7.29
N GLY A 101 -3.64 9.42 -6.86
CA GLY A 101 -3.31 8.41 -5.86
C GLY A 101 -3.95 8.70 -4.50
N ARG A 102 -4.08 9.96 -4.10
CA ARG A 102 -4.68 10.35 -2.82
C ARG A 102 -6.11 9.85 -2.67
N GLU A 103 -6.94 9.96 -3.70
CA GLU A 103 -8.34 9.47 -3.63
C GLU A 103 -8.39 7.95 -3.50
N VAL A 104 -7.52 7.22 -4.21
CA VAL A 104 -7.40 5.77 -4.06
C VAL A 104 -6.93 5.38 -2.67
N ILE A 105 -5.94 6.08 -2.12
CA ILE A 105 -5.43 5.82 -0.77
C ILE A 105 -6.53 6.04 0.27
N ASN A 106 -7.26 7.16 0.18
CA ASN A 106 -8.40 7.45 1.06
C ASN A 106 -9.39 6.28 1.04
N LEU A 107 -9.82 5.86 -0.15
CA LEU A 107 -10.75 4.75 -0.34
C LEU A 107 -10.23 3.44 0.28
N ARG A 108 -8.97 3.06 0.01
CA ARG A 108 -8.41 1.79 0.50
C ARG A 108 -8.21 1.76 2.00
N LEU A 109 -7.83 2.89 2.61
CA LEU A 109 -7.72 2.98 4.06
C LEU A 109 -9.09 2.82 4.73
N THR A 110 -10.12 3.45 4.18
CA THR A 110 -11.49 3.29 4.65
C THR A 110 -11.96 1.84 4.54
N GLN A 111 -11.82 1.22 3.37
CA GLN A 111 -12.24 -0.17 3.14
C GLN A 111 -11.51 -1.14 4.07
N ALA A 112 -10.21 -0.95 4.28
CA ALA A 112 -9.43 -1.78 5.20
C ALA A 112 -9.93 -1.65 6.64
N GLY A 113 -10.25 -0.43 7.10
CA GLY A 113 -10.82 -0.19 8.43
C GLY A 113 -12.16 -0.90 8.64
N VAL A 114 -13.09 -0.78 7.67
CA VAL A 114 -14.40 -1.46 7.71
C VAL A 114 -14.24 -2.98 7.75
N ARG A 115 -13.42 -3.54 6.85
CA ARG A 115 -13.17 -5.00 6.76
C ARG A 115 -12.53 -5.55 8.03
N LEU A 116 -11.57 -4.82 8.59
CA LEU A 116 -10.92 -5.21 9.84
C LEU A 116 -11.91 -5.19 11.01
N ALA A 117 -12.71 -4.12 11.14
CA ALA A 117 -13.72 -4.02 12.19
C ALA A 117 -14.75 -5.15 12.08
N HIS A 118 -15.22 -5.47 10.86
CA HIS A 118 -16.12 -6.60 10.64
C HIS A 118 -15.49 -7.93 11.06
N LEU A 119 -14.26 -8.22 10.62
CA LEU A 119 -13.54 -9.44 11.01
C LEU A 119 -13.40 -9.57 12.53
N LEU A 120 -13.00 -8.49 13.21
CA LEU A 120 -12.86 -8.49 14.66
C LEU A 120 -14.21 -8.73 15.34
N ASN A 121 -15.27 -8.08 14.88
CA ASN A 121 -16.62 -8.30 15.43
C ASN A 121 -17.07 -9.74 15.22
N THR A 122 -16.83 -10.34 14.06
CA THR A 122 -17.17 -11.75 13.80
C THR A 122 -16.40 -12.72 14.70
N ILE A 123 -15.11 -12.45 14.94
CA ILE A 123 -14.24 -13.35 15.73
C ILE A 123 -14.48 -13.19 17.25
N LEU A 124 -14.78 -11.98 17.71
CA LEU A 124 -14.88 -11.65 19.13
C LEU A 124 -16.32 -11.65 19.67
N THR A 125 -17.32 -11.88 18.81
CA THR A 125 -18.70 -12.11 19.26
C THR A 125 -18.79 -13.55 19.76
N PHE A 126 -18.87 -13.72 21.08
CA PHE A 126 -19.14 -14.99 21.77
C PHE A 126 -20.62 -15.12 22.14
#